data_AF-A0A7R7VZ07-F1
#
_entry.id   AF-A0A7R7VZ07-F1
#
_cell.length_a   1.000
_cell.length_b   1.000
_cell.length_c   1.000
_cell.angle_alpha   90.00
_cell.angle_beta   90.00
_cell.angle_gamma   90.00
#
_symmetry.space_group_name_H-M   'P 1'
#
loop_
_entity.id
_entity.type
_entity.pdbx_description
1 polymer ?
#
loop_
_entity_poly.entity_id
_entity_poly.type
_entity_poly.pdbx_seq_one_letter_code
_entity_poly.pdbx_strand_id
1 'polypeptide(L)'
;MTLLMLFLAVLAVCQCVVADSCQNTTISSSSDTDLFVSCDKIEGTLTVSESFGGVLNLTEISQIQGDLIVTNVGGITKINLPALEKVEGTVTITDNEGLKNLTLSGLQSVSGALTVRGNNGLSYVNLQNLEDVEGGLGLVGGFSVSLPNINEVNGDTTIQGADMSCGVFDRLAADGVFTGSYSCTASSSGLSPGAKAGIAIAVILIVCIIAVAIWFFLRRRRAAAASVSENSDVEKTEYHIFSNTKSILRLPRKPFPPKQTSEAVPMLDGRMILEATPGERHERRPVYELDAGPQSSHQRPINHE
;
A
#
# COMPACT_ATOMS: atom_id res chain seq x y z
N MET A 1 68.46 28.55 24.67
CA MET A 1 67.08 28.25 25.09
C MET A 1 66.00 28.85 24.20
N THR A 2 66.32 29.75 23.26
CA THR A 2 65.34 30.34 22.33
C THR A 2 65.14 29.57 21.02
N LEU A 3 66.09 28.70 20.63
CA LEU A 3 65.99 27.89 19.42
C LEU A 3 65.14 26.60 19.59
N LEU A 4 64.98 26.13 20.84
CA LEU A 4 64.18 24.94 21.16
C LEU A 4 62.66 25.23 21.19
N MET A 5 62.28 26.50 21.39
CA MET A 5 60.89 26.94 21.39
C MET A 5 60.32 27.16 19.98
N LEU A 6 61.15 27.27 18.94
CA LEU A 6 60.68 27.42 17.56
C LEU A 6 60.29 26.08 16.91
N PHE A 7 60.79 24.95 17.43
CA PHE A 7 60.46 23.62 16.90
C PHE A 7 59.15 23.04 17.45
N LEU A 8 58.65 23.54 18.59
CA LEU A 8 57.38 23.06 19.17
C LEU A 8 56.12 23.70 18.56
N ALA A 9 56.27 24.79 17.80
CA ALA A 9 55.15 25.46 17.13
C ALA A 9 54.77 24.84 15.76
N VAL A 10 55.51 23.82 15.29
CA VAL A 10 55.29 23.18 13.98
C VAL A 10 54.57 21.83 14.09
N LEU A 11 54.33 21.30 15.30
CA LEU A 11 53.61 20.03 15.51
C LEU A 11 52.14 20.18 15.93
N ALA A 12 51.58 21.39 15.91
CA ALA A 12 50.15 21.63 16.15
C ALA A 12 49.38 21.93 14.86
N VAL A 13 49.89 21.51 13.70
CA VAL A 13 49.00 21.17 12.58
C VAL A 13 48.53 19.75 12.86
N CYS A 14 47.49 19.64 13.69
CA CYS A 14 46.64 18.47 13.64
C CYS A 14 46.17 18.39 12.19
N GLN A 15 46.64 17.37 11.47
CA GLN A 15 46.18 17.06 10.13
C GLN A 15 44.71 16.65 10.23
N CYS A 16 43.79 17.62 10.31
CA CYS A 16 42.39 17.42 9.98
C CYS A 16 42.27 17.36 8.45
N VAL A 17 42.90 16.37 7.81
CA VAL A 17 42.72 16.10 6.37
C VAL A 17 41.53 15.15 6.14
N VAL A 18 40.65 15.01 7.14
CA VAL A 18 39.40 14.22 7.06
C VAL A 18 38.15 15.07 7.34
N ALA A 19 38.27 16.40 7.37
CA ALA A 19 37.15 17.29 7.74
C ALA A 19 36.28 17.78 6.57
N ASP A 20 36.52 17.33 5.34
CA ASP A 20 35.83 17.89 4.15
C ASP A 20 34.92 16.88 3.41
N SER A 21 35.01 15.58 3.73
CA SER A 21 34.19 14.56 3.06
C SER A 21 32.77 14.43 3.62
N CYS A 22 32.45 15.07 4.75
CA CYS A 22 31.14 14.95 5.42
C CYS A 22 30.35 16.28 5.44
N GLN A 23 30.71 17.24 4.60
CA GLN A 23 29.98 18.50 4.39
C GLN A 23 28.75 18.29 3.47
N ASN A 24 27.98 19.35 3.18
CA ASN A 24 26.83 19.32 2.23
C ASN A 24 27.15 18.44 1.01
N THR A 25 26.42 17.33 0.86
CA THR A 25 26.76 16.28 -0.09
C THR A 25 25.57 15.98 -0.99
N THR A 26 25.83 15.92 -2.29
CA THR A 26 24.93 15.28 -3.25
C THR A 26 25.47 13.91 -3.64
N ILE A 27 24.76 12.84 -3.28
CA ILE A 27 25.09 11.47 -3.70
C ILE A 27 24.52 11.27 -5.11
N SER A 28 25.39 11.08 -6.09
CA SER A 28 25.00 10.90 -7.50
C SER A 28 25.02 9.43 -7.94
N SER A 29 25.77 8.59 -7.21
CA SER A 29 25.98 7.19 -7.53
C SER A 29 26.20 6.33 -6.28
N SER A 30 25.97 5.02 -6.37
CA SER A 30 26.24 4.07 -5.28
C SER A 30 27.73 3.93 -4.95
N SER A 31 28.64 4.44 -5.79
CA SER A 31 30.06 4.54 -5.47
C SER A 31 30.38 5.70 -4.53
N ASP A 32 29.49 6.68 -4.41
CA ASP A 32 29.71 7.79 -3.49
C ASP A 32 29.49 7.35 -2.04
N THR A 33 28.75 6.24 -1.80
CA THR A 33 28.54 5.71 -0.43
C THR A 33 29.85 5.24 0.22
N ASP A 34 30.84 4.83 -0.58
CA ASP A 34 32.16 4.42 -0.09
C ASP A 34 32.98 5.60 0.46
N LEU A 35 32.64 6.84 0.05
CA LEU A 35 33.27 8.07 0.56
C LEU A 35 32.78 8.45 1.97
N PHE A 36 31.65 7.89 2.41
CA PHE A 36 31.03 8.17 3.72
C PHE A 36 31.32 7.09 4.76
N VAL A 37 32.08 6.05 4.42
CA VAL A 37 32.44 4.94 5.33
C VAL A 37 33.21 5.43 6.57
N SER A 38 33.88 6.59 6.48
CA SER A 38 34.59 7.22 7.60
C SER A 38 33.83 8.35 8.28
N CYS A 39 32.61 8.66 7.84
CA CYS A 39 31.78 9.74 8.40
C CYS A 39 30.76 9.16 9.37
N ASP A 40 30.88 9.49 10.65
CA ASP A 40 29.83 9.24 11.65
C ASP A 40 28.69 10.28 11.51
N LYS A 41 29.05 11.52 11.14
CA LYS A 41 28.13 12.65 11.07
C LYS A 41 28.27 13.39 9.75
N ILE A 42 27.14 13.78 9.16
CA ILE A 42 27.08 14.72 8.03
C ILE A 42 26.77 16.10 8.60
N GLU A 43 27.68 17.06 8.43
CA GLU A 43 27.52 18.45 8.92
C GLU A 43 26.53 19.26 8.06
N GLY A 44 26.12 18.71 6.91
CA GLY A 44 25.28 19.37 5.93
C GLY A 44 24.02 18.60 5.53
N THR A 45 23.39 19.08 4.46
CA THR A 45 22.26 18.43 3.80
C THR A 45 22.76 17.29 2.92
N LEU A 46 22.15 16.12 3.09
CA LEU A 46 22.32 14.94 2.25
C LEU A 46 21.23 14.92 1.18
N THR A 47 21.60 15.20 -0.07
CA THR A 47 20.68 15.12 -1.22
C THR A 47 21.05 13.95 -2.11
N VAL A 48 20.06 13.18 -2.58
CA VAL A 48 20.29 12.13 -3.59
C VAL A 48 19.90 12.68 -4.96
N SER A 49 20.83 12.60 -5.91
CA SER A 49 20.60 13.03 -7.30
C SER A 49 19.52 12.18 -7.97
N GLU A 50 18.73 12.80 -8.85
CA GLU A 50 17.72 12.11 -9.69
C GLU A 50 18.32 10.99 -10.55
N SER A 51 19.62 11.08 -10.87
CA SER A 51 20.35 10.07 -11.64
C SER A 51 20.73 8.81 -10.85
N PHE A 52 20.53 8.81 -9.53
CA PHE A 52 20.92 7.71 -8.68
C PHE A 52 20.09 6.45 -8.99
N GLY A 53 20.78 5.32 -9.10
CA GLY A 53 20.18 4.02 -9.37
C GLY A 53 20.60 2.98 -8.33
N GLY A 54 19.67 2.12 -7.91
CA GLY A 54 19.97 0.96 -7.07
C GLY A 54 19.62 1.17 -5.59
N VAL A 55 20.57 0.92 -4.70
CA VAL A 55 20.36 0.90 -3.25
C VAL A 55 21.24 1.95 -2.58
N LEU A 56 20.63 2.84 -1.82
CA LEU A 56 21.34 3.72 -0.90
C LEU A 56 21.49 3.00 0.44
N ASN A 57 22.74 2.68 0.81
CA ASN A 57 23.05 1.99 2.05
C ASN A 57 24.16 2.74 2.80
N LEU A 58 23.80 3.41 3.90
CA LEU A 58 24.74 4.13 4.76
C LEU A 58 24.60 3.55 6.16
N THR A 59 25.48 2.62 6.53
CA THR A 59 25.36 1.86 7.79
C THR A 59 26.02 2.51 8.98
N GLU A 60 26.95 3.43 8.76
CA GLU A 60 27.78 4.03 9.82
C GLU A 60 27.35 5.45 10.20
N ILE A 61 26.46 6.08 9.42
CA ILE A 61 26.06 7.47 9.64
C ILE A 61 25.02 7.51 10.76
N SER A 62 25.38 8.13 11.88
CA SER A 62 24.52 8.30 13.05
C SER A 62 23.74 9.61 13.05
N GLN A 63 24.29 10.67 12.45
CA GLN A 63 23.68 12.01 12.51
C GLN A 63 23.79 12.77 11.18
N ILE A 64 22.72 13.49 10.82
CA ILE A 64 22.71 14.47 9.74
C ILE A 64 22.31 15.83 10.34
N GLN A 65 23.20 16.82 10.29
CA GLN A 65 22.92 18.17 10.79
C GLN A 65 22.07 19.01 9.83
N GLY A 66 22.07 18.69 8.53
CA GLY A 66 21.17 19.32 7.57
C GLY A 66 19.92 18.47 7.30
N ASP A 67 19.41 18.59 6.08
CA ASP A 67 18.26 17.82 5.62
C ASP A 67 18.68 16.48 5.01
N LEU A 68 17.78 15.50 5.04
CA LEU A 68 17.84 14.30 4.18
C LEU A 68 16.81 14.45 3.07
N ILE A 69 17.26 14.65 1.83
CA ILE A 69 16.40 14.93 0.69
C ILE A 69 16.59 13.86 -0.39
N VAL A 70 15.52 13.10 -0.65
CA VAL A 70 15.42 12.11 -1.72
C VAL A 70 14.15 12.39 -2.51
N THR A 71 14.28 13.14 -3.60
CA THR A 71 13.13 13.57 -4.40
C THR A 71 13.32 13.19 -5.87
N ASN A 72 12.27 12.67 -6.50
CA ASN A 72 12.25 12.38 -7.94
C ASN A 72 13.38 11.45 -8.43
N VAL A 73 13.83 10.52 -7.58
CA VAL A 73 14.88 9.56 -7.92
C VAL A 73 14.25 8.29 -8.46
N GLY A 74 13.96 8.24 -9.77
CA GLY A 74 13.27 7.10 -10.38
C GLY A 74 14.03 5.77 -10.27
N GLY A 75 15.36 5.81 -10.19
CA GLY A 75 16.23 4.63 -10.15
C GLY A 75 16.45 4.02 -8.76
N ILE A 76 16.10 4.72 -7.67
CA ILE A 76 16.33 4.22 -6.32
C ILE A 76 15.30 3.15 -5.95
N THR A 77 15.76 2.04 -5.38
CA THR A 77 14.90 0.89 -5.05
C THR A 77 14.84 0.63 -3.54
N LYS A 78 15.88 0.99 -2.81
CA LYS A 78 15.96 0.83 -1.36
C LYS A 78 16.80 1.93 -0.74
N ILE A 79 16.33 2.45 0.39
CA ILE A 79 17.05 3.36 1.28
C ILE A 79 17.24 2.63 2.60
N ASN A 80 18.48 2.49 3.04
CA ASN A 80 18.85 1.78 4.27
C ASN A 80 19.87 2.60 5.06
N LEU A 81 19.41 3.23 6.14
CA LEU A 81 20.25 3.96 7.07
C LEU A 81 19.93 3.46 8.50
N PRO A 82 20.37 2.24 8.85
CA PRO A 82 19.94 1.60 10.09
C PRO A 82 20.54 2.23 11.35
N ALA A 83 21.69 2.89 11.25
CA ALA A 83 22.37 3.55 12.35
C ALA A 83 22.04 5.04 12.47
N LEU A 84 21.29 5.62 11.52
CA LEU A 84 20.92 7.03 11.59
C LEU A 84 19.98 7.26 12.77
N GLU A 85 20.43 7.98 13.78
CA GLU A 85 19.72 8.27 15.03
C GLU A 85 19.05 9.63 14.99
N LYS A 86 19.70 10.64 14.40
CA LYS A 86 19.22 12.02 14.45
C LYS A 86 19.36 12.78 13.14
N VAL A 87 18.32 13.54 12.79
CA VAL A 87 18.34 14.53 11.70
C VAL A 87 17.95 15.89 12.27
N GLU A 88 18.87 16.86 12.29
CA GLU A 88 18.60 18.21 12.80
C GLU A 88 17.81 19.07 11.78
N GLY A 89 17.78 18.68 10.51
CA GLY A 89 16.93 19.28 9.49
C GLY A 89 15.64 18.49 9.24
N THR A 90 15.16 18.58 8.02
CA THR A 90 13.97 17.88 7.52
C THR A 90 14.35 16.56 6.84
N VAL A 91 13.44 15.59 6.89
CA VAL A 91 13.56 14.35 6.12
C VAL A 91 12.47 14.36 5.05
N THR A 92 12.87 14.50 3.79
CA THR A 92 11.95 14.57 2.65
C THR A 92 12.25 13.42 1.69
N ILE A 93 11.32 12.48 1.58
CA ILE A 93 11.39 11.33 0.69
C ILE A 93 10.14 11.35 -0.17
N THR A 94 10.21 12.00 -1.33
CA THR A 94 9.03 12.27 -2.16
C THR A 94 9.19 11.87 -3.62
N ASP A 95 8.11 11.36 -4.20
CA ASP A 95 7.99 11.10 -5.65
C ASP A 95 9.07 10.16 -6.21
N ASN A 96 9.54 9.19 -5.42
CA ASN A 96 10.51 8.17 -5.86
C ASN A 96 9.76 6.91 -6.31
N GLU A 97 9.39 6.86 -7.60
CA GLU A 97 8.55 5.77 -8.14
C GLU A 97 9.17 4.37 -7.98
N GLY A 98 10.51 4.27 -8.07
CA GLY A 98 11.24 3.01 -7.96
C GLY A 98 11.40 2.49 -6.52
N LEU A 99 11.18 3.34 -5.51
CA LEU A 99 11.52 3.04 -4.12
C LEU A 99 10.55 2.00 -3.55
N LYS A 100 11.08 0.89 -3.02
CA LYS A 100 10.26 -0.21 -2.46
C LYS A 100 10.39 -0.36 -0.95
N ASN A 101 11.56 -0.03 -0.42
CA ASN A 101 11.89 -0.22 0.99
C ASN A 101 12.59 1.02 1.53
N LEU A 102 12.06 1.55 2.63
CA LEU A 102 12.66 2.61 3.41
C LEU A 102 12.93 2.08 4.83
N THR A 103 14.20 1.98 5.19
CA THR A 103 14.63 1.53 6.52
C THR A 103 15.43 2.62 7.20
N LEU A 104 14.83 3.25 8.19
CA LEU A 104 15.45 4.23 9.11
C LEU A 104 15.21 3.72 10.55
N SER A 105 15.62 2.48 10.80
CA SER A 105 15.27 1.75 12.03
C SER A 105 15.90 2.33 13.29
N GLY A 106 17.02 3.04 13.15
CA GLY A 106 17.70 3.72 14.25
C GLY A 106 17.19 5.14 14.52
N LEU A 107 16.37 5.70 13.63
CA LEU A 107 16.02 7.12 13.67
C LEU A 107 15.14 7.40 14.88
N GLN A 108 15.64 8.23 15.78
CA GLN A 108 15.00 8.62 17.04
C GLN A 108 14.39 10.02 16.96
N SER A 109 15.12 11.00 16.41
CA SER A 109 14.66 12.39 16.39
C SER A 109 14.83 13.08 15.04
N VAL A 110 13.84 13.89 14.68
CA VAL A 110 13.86 14.80 13.53
C VAL A 110 13.46 16.19 14.01
N SER A 111 14.38 17.16 13.97
CA SER A 111 14.08 18.54 14.39
C SER A 111 13.26 19.32 13.35
N GLY A 112 13.24 18.85 12.09
CA GLY A 112 12.35 19.35 11.05
C GLY A 112 11.08 18.51 10.87
N ALA A 113 10.49 18.59 9.68
CA ALA A 113 9.40 17.72 9.27
C ALA A 113 9.91 16.41 8.68
N LEU A 114 9.18 15.31 8.92
CA LEU A 114 9.38 14.02 8.27
C LEU A 114 8.25 13.81 7.25
N THR A 115 8.59 13.85 5.96
CA THR A 115 7.64 13.69 4.85
C THR A 115 8.03 12.51 3.96
N VAL A 116 7.14 11.51 3.88
CA VAL A 116 7.22 10.37 2.97
C VAL A 116 5.94 10.33 2.14
N ARG A 117 5.98 10.82 0.89
CA ARG A 117 4.79 10.94 0.02
C ARG A 117 5.08 10.63 -1.43
N GLY A 118 4.11 10.07 -2.17
CA GLY A 118 4.21 9.92 -3.63
C GLY A 118 5.17 8.82 -4.09
N ASN A 119 5.67 7.99 -3.15
CA ASN A 119 6.51 6.84 -3.47
C ASN A 119 5.60 5.63 -3.78
N ASN A 120 5.03 5.58 -4.98
CA ASN A 120 4.01 4.58 -5.33
C ASN A 120 4.48 3.11 -5.26
N GLY A 121 5.78 2.85 -5.41
CA GLY A 121 6.38 1.53 -5.25
C GLY A 121 6.64 1.12 -3.79
N LEU A 122 6.53 2.06 -2.85
CA LEU A 122 6.95 1.87 -1.47
C LEU A 122 5.96 0.98 -0.73
N SER A 123 6.45 -0.19 -0.31
CA SER A 123 5.64 -1.20 0.38
C SER A 123 6.05 -1.40 1.84
N TYR A 124 7.30 -1.08 2.16
CA TYR A 124 7.87 -1.28 3.49
C TYR A 124 8.53 0.00 4.01
N VAL A 125 8.08 0.46 5.17
CA VAL A 125 8.63 1.60 5.91
C VAL A 125 8.93 1.14 7.33
N ASN A 126 10.18 1.30 7.76
CA ASN A 126 10.59 1.02 9.13
C ASN A 126 11.13 2.28 9.79
N LEU A 127 10.38 2.75 10.80
CA LEU A 127 10.65 3.91 11.64
C LEU A 127 10.41 3.55 13.12
N GLN A 128 10.73 2.31 13.49
CA GLN A 128 10.31 1.73 14.78
C GLN A 128 10.82 2.49 16.01
N ASN A 129 11.97 3.15 15.91
CA ASN A 129 12.60 3.88 17.01
C ASN A 129 12.32 5.38 16.96
N LEU A 130 11.45 5.86 16.06
CA LEU A 130 11.15 7.28 15.96
C LEU A 130 10.38 7.72 17.21
N GLU A 131 10.99 8.62 17.96
CA GLU A 131 10.52 9.15 19.24
C GLU A 131 9.96 10.57 19.06
N ASP A 132 10.73 11.47 18.47
CA ASP A 132 10.39 12.90 18.44
C ASP A 132 10.48 13.49 17.03
N VAL A 133 9.45 14.27 16.65
CA VAL A 133 9.45 15.07 15.43
C VAL A 133 9.05 16.51 15.79
N GLU A 134 10.01 17.43 15.84
CA GLU A 134 9.69 18.83 16.21
C GLU A 134 8.87 19.54 15.11
N GLY A 135 8.94 19.08 13.86
CA GLY A 135 8.10 19.55 12.76
C GLY A 135 6.84 18.70 12.53
N GLY A 136 6.35 18.68 11.29
CA GLY A 136 5.21 17.88 10.87
C GLY A 136 5.56 16.45 10.48
N LEU A 137 4.60 15.53 10.64
CA LEU A 137 4.72 14.13 10.26
C LEU A 137 3.76 13.82 9.10
N GLY A 138 4.29 13.72 7.88
CA GLY A 138 3.51 13.41 6.68
C GLY A 138 3.88 12.03 6.12
N LEU A 139 3.11 11.00 6.44
CA LEU A 139 3.32 9.64 5.93
C LEU A 139 2.15 9.28 5.02
N VAL A 140 2.32 9.41 3.70
CA VAL A 140 1.24 9.28 2.74
C VAL A 140 1.63 8.32 1.60
N GLY A 141 0.99 7.16 1.55
CA GLY A 141 1.21 6.19 0.48
C GLY A 141 0.47 4.87 0.66
N GLY A 142 0.81 3.90 -0.19
CA GLY A 142 0.25 2.55 -0.18
C GLY A 142 1.00 1.58 0.73
N PHE A 143 1.65 2.07 1.79
CA PHE A 143 2.43 1.26 2.74
C PHE A 143 1.74 1.20 4.10
N SER A 144 2.08 0.19 4.90
CA SER A 144 1.74 0.16 6.32
C SER A 144 2.88 0.77 7.13
N VAL A 145 2.54 1.49 8.19
CA VAL A 145 3.52 2.09 9.11
C VAL A 145 3.11 1.84 10.55
N SER A 146 4.12 1.66 11.41
CA SER A 146 3.97 1.52 12.86
C SER A 146 5.01 2.40 13.52
N LEU A 147 4.60 3.16 14.54
CA LEU A 147 5.43 4.08 15.31
C LEU A 147 5.25 3.75 16.80
N PRO A 148 5.84 2.66 17.30
CA PRO A 148 5.58 2.19 18.66
C PRO A 148 6.23 3.06 19.75
N ASN A 149 7.28 3.81 19.41
CA ASN A 149 8.06 4.63 20.36
C ASN A 149 7.80 6.13 20.22
N ILE A 150 6.84 6.56 19.41
CA ILE A 150 6.59 7.98 19.18
C ILE A 150 6.07 8.64 20.47
N ASN A 151 6.76 9.69 20.89
CA ASN A 151 6.50 10.47 22.08
C ASN A 151 5.84 11.81 21.73
N GLU A 152 6.38 12.53 20.75
CA GLU A 152 5.92 13.88 20.43
C GLU A 152 6.08 14.21 18.93
N VAL A 153 5.06 14.86 18.36
CA VAL A 153 5.13 15.54 17.06
C VAL A 153 4.55 16.94 17.20
N ASN A 154 5.36 17.95 16.92
CA ASN A 154 5.00 19.35 17.17
C ASN A 154 4.27 20.06 16.01
N GLY A 155 4.26 19.46 14.83
CA GLY A 155 3.55 19.96 13.65
C GLY A 155 2.33 19.14 13.25
N ASP A 156 1.79 19.47 12.08
CA ASP A 156 0.66 18.76 11.49
C ASP A 156 1.05 17.31 11.16
N THR A 157 0.17 16.38 11.53
CA THR A 157 0.32 14.94 11.33
C THR A 157 -0.72 14.43 10.35
N THR A 158 -0.25 13.88 9.23
CA THR A 158 -1.09 13.19 8.24
C THR A 158 -0.54 11.80 7.99
N ILE A 159 -1.32 10.78 8.36
CA ILE A 159 -0.97 9.38 8.14
C ILE A 159 -2.01 8.75 7.20
N GLN A 160 -1.59 8.49 5.96
CA GLN A 160 -2.38 7.75 4.99
C GLN A 160 -1.60 6.51 4.56
N GLY A 161 -2.06 5.35 4.98
CA GLY A 161 -1.41 4.07 4.70
C GLY A 161 -2.39 3.02 4.18
N ALA A 162 -1.85 1.94 3.64
CA ALA A 162 -2.60 0.75 3.30
C ALA A 162 -2.50 -0.31 4.40
N ASP A 163 -3.57 -1.06 4.60
CA ASP A 163 -3.60 -2.24 5.49
C ASP A 163 -3.13 -1.98 6.93
N MET A 164 -3.39 -0.76 7.43
CA MET A 164 -3.10 -0.31 8.81
C MET A 164 -4.38 0.10 9.56
N SER A 165 -4.31 0.16 10.89
CA SER A 165 -5.41 0.62 11.74
C SER A 165 -5.10 2.00 12.32
N CYS A 166 -5.97 2.98 12.04
CA CYS A 166 -5.87 4.30 12.65
C CYS A 166 -6.12 4.30 14.16
N GLY A 167 -6.75 3.25 14.72
CA GLY A 167 -7.11 3.23 16.13
C GLY A 167 -5.93 3.32 17.12
N VAL A 168 -4.71 2.97 16.70
CA VAL A 168 -3.50 3.19 17.52
C VAL A 168 -3.09 4.67 17.47
N PHE A 169 -3.06 5.26 16.28
CA PHE A 169 -2.73 6.67 16.08
C PHE A 169 -3.79 7.61 16.68
N ASP A 170 -5.06 7.23 16.66
CA ASP A 170 -6.15 8.01 17.27
C ASP A 170 -6.00 8.08 18.80
N ARG A 171 -5.44 7.03 19.42
CA ARG A 171 -5.13 7.02 20.85
C ARG A 171 -3.93 7.89 21.16
N LEU A 172 -2.85 7.79 20.38
CA LEU A 172 -1.69 8.67 20.50
C LEU A 172 -2.10 10.15 20.35
N ALA A 173 -3.00 10.45 19.41
CA ALA A 173 -3.59 11.78 19.26
C ALA A 173 -4.36 12.23 20.51
N ALA A 174 -5.18 11.34 21.09
CA ALA A 174 -5.92 11.63 22.32
C ALA A 174 -5.01 11.80 23.55
N ASP A 175 -3.88 11.09 23.58
CA ASP A 175 -2.86 11.18 24.63
C ASP A 175 -1.97 12.44 24.50
N GLY A 176 -2.17 13.23 23.44
CA GLY A 176 -1.47 14.51 23.22
C GLY A 176 -0.11 14.38 22.53
N VAL A 177 0.20 13.23 21.94
CA VAL A 177 1.45 13.00 21.18
C VAL A 177 1.54 13.92 19.97
N PHE A 178 0.41 14.19 19.29
CA PHE A 178 0.35 15.11 18.16
C PHE A 178 -0.19 16.46 18.64
N THR A 179 0.64 17.51 18.65
CA THR A 179 0.24 18.83 19.13
C THR A 179 -0.41 19.69 18.03
N GLY A 180 -0.10 19.41 16.76
CA GLY A 180 -0.71 20.02 15.58
C GLY A 180 -2.02 19.36 15.13
N SER A 181 -2.47 19.66 13.90
CA SER A 181 -3.64 18.98 13.34
C SER A 181 -3.33 17.52 13.05
N TYR A 182 -4.25 16.62 13.38
CA TYR A 182 -4.08 15.18 13.18
C TYR A 182 -5.14 14.63 12.22
N SER A 183 -4.70 13.85 11.23
CA SER A 183 -5.56 13.09 10.32
C SER A 183 -4.95 11.73 10.02
N CYS A 184 -5.73 10.67 10.22
CA CYS A 184 -5.36 9.32 9.80
C CYS A 184 -6.41 8.74 8.84
N THR A 185 -5.95 8.16 7.73
CA THR A 185 -6.81 7.49 6.75
C THR A 185 -6.19 6.16 6.33
N ALA A 186 -6.84 5.06 6.71
CA ALA A 186 -6.46 3.73 6.26
C ALA A 186 -7.16 3.39 4.94
N SER A 187 -6.38 3.16 3.90
CA SER A 187 -6.86 2.67 2.61
C SER A 187 -6.87 1.13 2.67
N SER A 188 -8.02 0.52 2.90
CA SER A 188 -8.12 -0.95 2.88
C SER A 188 -8.04 -1.45 1.43
N SER A 189 -6.90 -2.04 1.05
CA SER A 189 -6.66 -2.63 -0.29
C SER A 189 -7.52 -3.85 -0.59
N GLY A 190 -8.33 -4.31 0.37
CA GLY A 190 -9.16 -5.50 0.24
C GLY A 190 -10.49 -5.35 0.94
N LEU A 191 -11.57 -5.77 0.25
CA LEU A 191 -12.88 -5.99 0.87
C LEU A 191 -12.70 -6.78 2.18
N SER A 192 -13.31 -6.29 3.26
CA SER A 192 -13.32 -6.97 4.56
C SER A 192 -13.66 -8.46 4.38
N PRO A 193 -13.07 -9.39 5.16
CA PRO A 193 -13.46 -10.80 5.15
C PRO A 193 -14.99 -11.01 5.22
N GLY A 194 -15.70 -10.13 5.94
CA GLY A 194 -17.17 -10.14 6.01
C GLY A 194 -17.85 -9.75 4.68
N ALA A 195 -17.31 -8.78 3.96
CA ALA A 195 -17.80 -8.38 2.64
C ALA A 195 -17.53 -9.47 1.58
N LYS A 196 -16.37 -10.13 1.63
CA LYS A 196 -16.02 -11.26 0.76
C LYS A 196 -16.94 -12.47 1.01
N ALA A 197 -17.22 -12.79 2.28
CA ALA A 197 -18.13 -13.87 2.64
C ALA A 197 -19.59 -13.57 2.23
N GLY A 198 -20.04 -12.33 2.38
CA GLY A 198 -21.39 -11.91 1.99
C GLY A 198 -21.66 -12.07 0.49
N ILE A 199 -20.71 -11.68 -0.36
CA ILE A 199 -20.82 -11.81 -1.82
C ILE A 199 -20.86 -13.29 -2.23
N ALA A 200 -20.04 -14.13 -1.62
CA ALA A 200 -20.00 -15.57 -1.95
C ALA A 200 -21.36 -16.26 -1.69
N ILE A 201 -21.97 -15.98 -0.54
CA ILE A 201 -23.27 -16.58 -0.16
C ILE A 201 -24.37 -16.06 -1.10
N ALA A 202 -24.39 -14.77 -1.40
CA ALA A 202 -25.38 -14.17 -2.29
C ALA A 202 -25.35 -14.78 -3.70
N VAL A 203 -24.15 -14.97 -4.27
CA VAL A 203 -23.99 -15.58 -5.61
C VAL A 203 -24.47 -17.03 -5.62
N ILE A 204 -24.15 -17.83 -4.59
CA ILE A 204 -24.59 -19.22 -4.49
C ILE A 204 -26.12 -19.31 -4.45
N LEU A 205 -26.78 -18.47 -3.64
CA LEU A 205 -28.24 -18.46 -3.55
C LEU A 205 -28.90 -18.06 -4.87
N ILE A 206 -28.35 -17.04 -5.57
CA ILE A 206 -28.85 -16.62 -6.88
C ILE A 206 -28.72 -17.75 -7.91
N VAL A 207 -27.58 -18.44 -7.96
CA VAL A 207 -27.35 -19.56 -8.90
C VAL A 207 -28.31 -20.73 -8.60
N CYS A 208 -28.53 -21.06 -7.32
CA CYS A 208 -29.50 -22.09 -6.93
C CYS A 208 -30.93 -21.72 -7.35
N ILE A 209 -31.35 -20.47 -7.16
CA ILE A 209 -32.69 -20.01 -7.56
C ILE A 209 -32.84 -20.09 -9.08
N ILE A 210 -31.83 -19.67 -9.85
CA ILE A 210 -31.84 -19.76 -11.31
C ILE A 210 -31.91 -21.23 -11.76
N ALA A 211 -31.15 -22.12 -11.14
CA ALA A 211 -31.18 -23.55 -11.47
C ALA A 211 -32.56 -24.18 -11.18
N VAL A 212 -33.19 -23.83 -10.05
CA VAL A 212 -34.55 -24.28 -9.71
C VAL A 212 -35.57 -23.71 -10.68
N ALA A 213 -35.45 -22.44 -11.06
CA ALA A 213 -36.32 -21.82 -12.05
C ALA A 213 -36.19 -22.52 -13.41
N ILE A 214 -34.96 -22.73 -13.91
CA ILE A 214 -34.69 -23.45 -15.15
C ILE A 214 -35.27 -24.87 -15.08
N TRP A 215 -35.02 -25.60 -13.99
CA TRP A 215 -35.58 -26.93 -13.79
C TRP A 215 -37.10 -26.93 -13.80
N PHE A 216 -37.73 -25.95 -13.15
CA PHE A 216 -39.18 -25.79 -13.13
C PHE A 216 -39.76 -25.45 -14.51
N PHE A 217 -39.09 -24.56 -15.27
CA PHE A 217 -39.46 -24.24 -16.65
C PHE A 217 -39.31 -25.46 -17.58
N LEU A 218 -38.24 -26.24 -17.43
CA LEU A 218 -38.02 -27.46 -18.20
C LEU A 218 -39.02 -28.57 -17.83
N ARG A 219 -39.39 -28.70 -16.54
CA ARG A 219 -40.39 -29.66 -16.08
C ARG A 219 -41.80 -29.30 -16.58
N ARG A 220 -42.17 -28.02 -16.57
CA ARG A 220 -43.43 -27.54 -17.17
C ARG A 220 -43.47 -27.78 -18.68
N ARG A 221 -42.36 -27.56 -19.38
CA ARG A 221 -42.25 -27.87 -20.82
C ARG A 221 -42.39 -29.36 -21.13
N ARG A 222 -41.81 -30.24 -20.30
CA ARG A 222 -41.98 -31.69 -20.44
C ARG A 222 -43.41 -32.16 -20.18
N ALA A 223 -44.12 -31.54 -19.23
CA ALA A 223 -45.54 -31.83 -18.98
C ALA A 223 -46.45 -31.37 -20.13
N ALA A 224 -46.07 -30.32 -20.87
CA ALA A 224 -46.77 -29.86 -22.07
C ALA A 224 -46.43 -30.67 -23.34
N ALA A 225 -45.46 -31.59 -23.29
CA ALA A 225 -45.04 -32.44 -24.41
C ALA A 225 -45.62 -33.88 -24.32
N ALA A 226 -46.56 -34.15 -23.42
CA ALA A 226 -47.21 -35.45 -23.24
C ALA A 226 -48.53 -35.59 -24.01
N SER A 227 -48.55 -35.17 -25.28
CA SER A 227 -49.54 -35.62 -26.26
C SER A 227 -48.87 -35.68 -27.64
N VAL A 228 -49.13 -36.78 -28.35
CA VAL A 228 -48.63 -37.18 -29.68
C VAL A 228 -47.49 -38.21 -29.63
N SER A 229 -47.90 -39.48 -29.59
CA SER A 229 -47.12 -40.62 -30.08
C SER A 229 -47.46 -40.87 -31.55
N GLU A 230 -46.40 -41.07 -32.34
CA GLU A 230 -46.20 -42.18 -33.27
C GLU A 230 -47.00 -42.24 -34.59
N ASN A 231 -46.28 -42.08 -35.71
CA ASN A 231 -46.40 -42.99 -36.85
C ASN A 231 -45.05 -43.13 -37.61
N SER A 232 -44.46 -44.31 -37.48
CA SER A 232 -43.85 -45.20 -38.49
C SER A 232 -43.35 -44.60 -39.83
N ASP A 233 -42.06 -44.77 -40.17
CA ASP A 233 -41.56 -45.92 -40.94
C ASP A 233 -40.13 -45.74 -41.52
N VAL A 234 -39.26 -46.70 -41.19
CA VAL A 234 -38.29 -47.43 -42.04
C VAL A 234 -37.41 -46.66 -43.06
N GLU A 235 -36.09 -46.61 -42.82
CA GLU A 235 -35.08 -47.25 -43.71
C GLU A 235 -33.75 -47.51 -42.98
N LYS A 236 -33.11 -48.62 -43.33
CA LYS A 236 -32.07 -49.38 -42.64
C LYS A 236 -30.81 -49.40 -43.49
N THR A 237 -29.62 -49.24 -42.90
CA THR A 237 -28.30 -49.85 -43.23
C THR A 237 -27.17 -48.95 -42.67
N GLU A 238 -25.98 -49.37 -42.26
CA GLU A 238 -25.36 -50.64 -41.87
C GLU A 238 -23.98 -50.25 -41.29
N TYR A 239 -23.43 -51.09 -40.41
CA TYR A 239 -22.17 -50.86 -39.71
C TYR A 239 -20.96 -51.28 -40.57
N HIS A 240 -19.77 -50.75 -40.23
CA HIS A 240 -18.46 -51.43 -40.12
C HIS A 240 -17.25 -50.82 -40.86
N ILE A 241 -16.24 -50.47 -40.04
CA ILE A 241 -14.83 -50.94 -40.07
C ILE A 241 -13.76 -50.24 -40.97
N PHE A 242 -12.66 -49.91 -40.28
CA PHE A 242 -11.23 -49.79 -40.64
C PHE A 242 -10.70 -48.74 -41.64
N SER A 243 -9.84 -47.89 -41.07
CA SER A 243 -8.44 -47.61 -41.49
C SER A 243 -8.06 -47.76 -42.96
N ASN A 244 -7.73 -46.64 -43.61
CA ASN A 244 -6.38 -46.45 -44.20
C ASN A 244 -6.18 -45.00 -44.66
N THR A 245 -5.23 -44.32 -44.01
CA THR A 245 -4.09 -43.60 -44.60
C THR A 245 -4.21 -42.82 -45.95
N LYS A 246 -3.61 -41.61 -45.89
CA LYS A 246 -2.83 -40.88 -46.90
C LYS A 246 -3.49 -39.79 -47.78
N SER A 247 -3.03 -38.56 -47.47
CA SER A 247 -2.48 -37.52 -48.36
C SER A 247 -3.36 -36.52 -49.14
N ILE A 248 -3.22 -35.25 -48.71
CA ILE A 248 -2.89 -34.00 -49.46
C ILE A 248 -3.82 -33.53 -50.59
N LEU A 249 -4.42 -32.34 -50.44
CA LEU A 249 -4.31 -31.23 -51.41
C LEU A 249 -4.74 -29.87 -50.84
N ARG A 250 -4.20 -28.79 -51.40
CA ARG A 250 -4.17 -27.39 -50.92
C ARG A 250 -5.43 -26.55 -51.29
N LEU A 251 -5.75 -25.58 -50.41
CA LEU A 251 -6.30 -24.19 -50.55
C LEU A 251 -6.98 -23.73 -51.89
N PRO A 252 -8.05 -22.91 -51.84
CA PRO A 252 -7.92 -21.46 -51.55
C PRO A 252 -9.04 -20.77 -50.74
N ARG A 253 -8.79 -19.51 -50.38
CA ARG A 253 -9.61 -18.59 -49.57
C ARG A 253 -10.77 -17.91 -50.35
N LYS A 254 -11.90 -17.73 -49.63
CA LYS A 254 -12.90 -16.61 -49.57
C LYS A 254 -13.63 -16.20 -50.87
N PRO A 255 -14.95 -15.88 -50.81
CA PRO A 255 -15.41 -14.55 -50.36
C PRO A 255 -16.67 -14.53 -49.47
N PHE A 256 -16.77 -13.47 -48.66
CA PHE A 256 -18.00 -13.05 -47.97
C PHE A 256 -19.04 -12.51 -48.98
N PRO A 257 -20.34 -12.77 -48.77
CA PRO A 257 -21.42 -11.93 -49.25
C PRO A 257 -22.17 -11.22 -48.09
N PRO A 258 -23.02 -10.22 -48.39
CA PRO A 258 -23.06 -8.97 -47.67
C PRO A 258 -24.24 -8.82 -46.70
N LYS A 259 -24.13 -7.75 -45.91
CA LYS A 259 -25.15 -7.12 -45.06
C LYS A 259 -26.39 -6.77 -45.89
N GLN A 260 -27.58 -7.09 -45.38
CA GLN A 260 -28.82 -6.45 -45.81
C GLN A 260 -29.52 -5.83 -44.61
N THR A 261 -29.76 -4.54 -44.76
CA THR A 261 -30.54 -3.62 -43.92
C THR A 261 -32.02 -3.74 -44.24
N SER A 262 -32.89 -3.85 -43.23
CA SER A 262 -34.21 -3.20 -43.19
C SER A 262 -34.88 -3.43 -41.84
N GLU A 263 -35.31 -2.32 -41.22
CA GLU A 263 -36.50 -2.15 -40.36
C GLU A 263 -36.67 -3.05 -39.12
N ALA A 264 -36.95 -2.56 -37.92
CA ALA A 264 -37.51 -1.29 -37.48
C ALA A 264 -37.01 -0.97 -36.06
N VAL A 265 -36.81 0.33 -35.78
CA VAL A 265 -36.53 0.87 -34.46
C VAL A 265 -37.87 1.16 -33.77
N PRO A 266 -38.14 0.63 -32.57
CA PRO A 266 -39.10 1.26 -31.67
C PRO A 266 -38.38 2.36 -30.88
N MET A 267 -38.75 3.61 -31.15
CA MET A 267 -38.43 4.76 -30.29
C MET A 267 -39.32 4.75 -29.04
N LEU A 268 -38.65 5.09 -27.92
CA LEU A 268 -39.09 5.74 -26.66
C LEU A 268 -40.51 5.54 -26.10
N ASP A 269 -40.57 5.26 -24.80
CA ASP A 269 -41.27 6.21 -23.93
C ASP A 269 -40.50 6.42 -22.61
N GLY A 270 -40.14 7.68 -22.37
CA GLY A 270 -39.46 8.13 -21.17
C GLY A 270 -40.49 8.71 -20.21
N ARG A 271 -40.97 7.93 -19.25
CA ARG A 271 -41.68 8.41 -18.06
C ARG A 271 -41.44 7.48 -16.88
N MET A 272 -40.63 7.92 -15.92
CA MET A 272 -41.01 8.16 -14.52
C MET A 272 -39.73 8.24 -13.68
N ILE A 273 -39.19 9.46 -13.57
CA ILE A 273 -38.22 9.81 -12.55
C ILE A 273 -39.03 10.02 -11.27
N LEU A 274 -38.83 9.16 -10.27
CA LEU A 274 -39.26 9.44 -8.91
C LEU A 274 -38.10 10.14 -8.20
N GLU A 275 -38.15 11.47 -8.17
CA GLU A 275 -37.36 12.26 -7.24
C GLU A 275 -37.94 12.03 -5.83
N ALA A 276 -37.12 11.50 -4.92
CA ALA A 276 -37.45 11.46 -3.50
C ALA A 276 -37.02 12.78 -2.85
N THR A 277 -38.00 13.52 -2.33
CA THR A 277 -37.84 14.72 -1.52
C THR A 277 -37.06 14.42 -0.21
N PRO A 278 -36.21 15.34 0.28
CA PRO A 278 -35.56 15.18 1.57
C PRO A 278 -36.46 15.72 2.68
N GLY A 279 -36.89 14.84 3.58
CA GLY A 279 -37.55 15.28 4.81
C GLY A 279 -38.46 14.22 5.41
N GLU A 280 -37.91 13.34 6.24
CA GLU A 280 -38.52 13.02 7.53
C GLU A 280 -37.53 12.32 8.45
N ARG A 281 -37.53 12.80 9.69
CA ARG A 281 -36.63 12.44 10.78
C ARG A 281 -37.01 11.04 11.27
N HIS A 282 -36.25 10.02 10.89
CA HIS A 282 -36.48 8.68 11.44
C HIS A 282 -36.17 8.66 12.94
N GLU A 283 -37.21 8.36 13.69
CA GLU A 283 -37.29 8.24 15.13
C GLU A 283 -36.27 7.22 15.67
N ARG A 284 -35.50 7.64 16.68
CA ARG A 284 -34.49 6.81 17.36
C ARG A 284 -35.18 5.57 17.94
N ARG A 285 -34.80 4.38 17.48
CA ARG A 285 -35.08 3.16 18.23
C ARG A 285 -34.20 3.15 19.48
N PRO A 286 -34.74 2.90 20.69
CA PRO A 286 -33.92 2.79 21.89
C PRO A 286 -33.01 1.55 21.78
N VAL A 287 -31.76 1.75 22.15
CA VAL A 287 -30.74 0.69 22.26
C VAL A 287 -31.04 -0.10 23.52
N TYR A 288 -31.15 -1.42 23.41
CA TYR A 288 -31.23 -2.30 24.57
C TYR A 288 -29.80 -2.62 25.01
N GLU A 289 -29.39 -2.10 26.17
CA GLU A 289 -28.17 -2.54 26.85
C GLU A 289 -28.34 -3.98 27.32
N LEU A 290 -27.46 -4.86 26.84
CA LEU A 290 -27.28 -6.19 27.41
C LEU A 290 -26.41 -6.03 28.65
N ASP A 291 -27.06 -6.01 29.80
CA ASP A 291 -26.45 -5.98 31.13
C ASP A 291 -25.60 -7.25 31.32
N ALA A 292 -24.28 -7.10 31.23
CA ALA A 292 -23.34 -8.17 31.56
C ALA A 292 -23.22 -8.23 33.08
N GLY A 293 -23.89 -9.21 33.68
CA GLY A 293 -23.87 -9.45 35.12
C GLY A 293 -22.46 -9.58 35.72
N PRO A 294 -22.33 -9.46 37.04
CA PRO A 294 -21.05 -9.24 37.72
C PRO A 294 -20.04 -10.38 37.51
N GLN A 295 -18.79 -10.00 37.23
CA GLN A 295 -17.65 -10.91 37.18
C GLN A 295 -17.45 -11.60 38.53
N SER A 296 -17.51 -12.94 38.52
CA SER A 296 -17.11 -13.79 39.63
C SER A 296 -15.61 -13.61 39.93
N SER A 297 -15.31 -13.21 41.16
CA SER A 297 -13.97 -13.04 41.70
C SER A 297 -13.34 -14.40 42.02
N HIS A 298 -12.71 -15.05 41.05
CA HIS A 298 -11.85 -16.20 41.32
C HIS A 298 -10.74 -16.35 40.28
N GLN A 299 -9.65 -15.58 40.41
CA GLN A 299 -8.32 -16.13 40.15
C GLN A 299 -7.27 -15.26 40.84
N ARG A 300 -6.74 -15.77 41.96
CA ARG A 300 -5.52 -15.24 42.59
C ARG A 300 -4.30 -15.78 41.84
N PRO A 301 -3.24 -14.98 41.65
CA PRO A 301 -1.97 -15.49 41.13
C PRO A 301 -1.25 -16.32 42.21
N ILE A 302 -0.75 -17.49 41.82
CA ILE A 302 0.22 -18.25 42.61
C ILE A 302 1.60 -17.83 42.11
N ASN A 303 2.30 -17.05 42.94
CA ASN A 303 3.74 -16.88 42.83
C ASN A 303 4.40 -18.21 43.26
N HIS A 304 5.41 -18.64 42.53
CA HIS A 304 6.46 -19.50 43.06
C HIS A 304 7.81 -18.87 42.74
N GLU A 305 8.68 -18.99 43.74
CA GLU A 305 10.04 -18.47 43.92
C GLU A 305 11.02 -18.80 42.79
#